data_AF-A0A3M1ALR2-F1
#
_entry.id   AF-A0A3M1ALR2-F1
#
_cell.length_a   1.000
_cell.length_b   1.000
_cell.length_c   1.000
_cell.angle_alpha   90.00
_cell.angle_beta   90.00
_cell.angle_gamma   90.00
#
_symmetry.space_group_name_H-M   'P 1'
#
loop_
_entity.id
_entity.type
_entity.pdbx_description
1 polymer ?
#
loop_
_entity_poly.entity_id
_entity_poly.type
_entity_poly.pdbx_seq_one_letter_code
_entity_poly.pdbx_strand_id
1 'polypeptide(L)'
;MRRALLNYANGAGVLGQLMLLVLTLGFSLTLGVMIIASRPSWWFASLFGILALILFMNHNIGVLMLFVSIFLIDWISEFLGLLPRQFTWLPEIILAILFAKIIFLKIVNKNILGSSIDKLMLLLICSAIIGAVVNAMNPIVAILGFRNFFKYIIMFYILLNLNLDEIFFKKMIKLLIIVALLQIPITIAEWQIYGIGDNVVGTLGRNTTGVMAIFLAFIASFLIGFYMHSGKILYLLMIVPLFIPIVL
;
A
#
# COMPACT_ATOMS: atom_id res chain seq x y z
N MET A 1 -14.90 17.42 -14.70
CA MET A 1 -14.37 16.95 -13.40
C MET A 1 -14.81 17.83 -12.20
N ARG A 2 -14.63 19.16 -12.22
CA ARG A 2 -14.97 20.07 -11.09
C ARG A 2 -16.47 20.07 -10.66
N ARG A 3 -17.42 19.88 -11.59
CA ARG A 3 -18.87 19.76 -11.27
C ARG A 3 -19.23 18.42 -10.61
N ALA A 4 -18.51 17.33 -10.91
CA ALA A 4 -18.71 16.05 -10.25
C ALA A 4 -18.26 16.09 -8.78
N LEU A 5 -17.20 16.86 -8.48
CA LEU A 5 -16.71 17.10 -7.12
C LEU A 5 -17.71 17.85 -6.23
N LEU A 6 -18.38 18.89 -6.76
CA LEU A 6 -19.40 19.65 -6.00
C LEU A 6 -20.66 18.82 -5.74
N ASN A 7 -21.08 17.99 -6.70
CA ASN A 7 -22.21 17.07 -6.48
C ASN A 7 -21.85 15.91 -5.54
N TYR A 8 -20.57 15.53 -5.44
CA TYR A 8 -20.09 14.46 -4.57
C TYR A 8 -20.07 14.87 -3.09
N ALA A 9 -19.66 16.11 -2.79
CA ALA A 9 -19.71 16.65 -1.43
C ALA A 9 -21.16 16.83 -0.92
N ASN A 10 -22.10 17.08 -1.84
CA ASN A 10 -23.51 17.28 -1.51
C ASN A 10 -24.37 16.00 -1.57
N GLY A 11 -23.91 14.95 -2.26
CA GLY A 11 -24.71 13.75 -2.54
C GLY A 11 -24.79 12.73 -1.39
N ALA A 12 -23.73 12.60 -0.60
CA ALA A 12 -23.80 11.84 0.65
C ALA A 12 -24.31 12.78 1.74
N GLY A 13 -25.63 12.84 1.92
CA GLY A 13 -26.23 13.60 3.02
C GLY A 13 -25.58 13.28 4.36
N VAL A 14 -25.65 14.21 5.32
CA VAL A 14 -24.99 14.10 6.66
C VAL A 14 -25.20 12.72 7.31
N LEU A 15 -26.39 12.13 7.13
CA LEU A 15 -26.74 10.81 7.65
C LEU A 15 -25.92 9.67 7.01
N GLY A 16 -25.63 9.75 5.71
CA GLY A 16 -24.76 8.78 5.02
C GLY A 16 -23.30 8.89 5.48
N GLN A 17 -22.82 10.11 5.75
CA GLN A 17 -21.47 10.32 6.29
C GLN A 17 -21.34 9.78 7.73
N LEU A 18 -22.36 10.00 8.56
CA LEU A 18 -22.43 9.44 9.92
C LEU A 18 -22.47 7.92 9.91
N MET A 19 -23.30 7.30 9.07
CA MET A 19 -23.39 5.85 8.97
C MET A 19 -22.06 5.24 8.54
N LEU A 20 -21.35 5.87 7.61
CA LEU A 20 -20.05 5.41 7.17
C LEU A 20 -18.96 5.55 8.25
N LEU A 21 -18.99 6.63 9.01
CA LEU A 21 -18.11 6.83 10.16
C LEU A 21 -18.33 5.75 11.23
N VAL A 22 -19.59 5.43 11.54
CA VAL A 22 -19.94 4.36 12.49
C VAL A 22 -19.48 2.99 11.99
N LEU A 23 -19.69 2.67 10.71
CA LEU A 23 -19.27 1.39 10.12
C LEU A 23 -17.74 1.24 10.10
N THR A 24 -17.02 2.29 9.72
CA THR A 24 -15.55 2.26 9.71
C THR A 24 -14.96 2.15 11.12
N LEU A 25 -15.52 2.88 12.08
CA LEU A 25 -15.18 2.75 13.49
C LEU A 25 -15.43 1.34 14.00
N GLY A 26 -16.64 0.81 13.81
CA GLY A 26 -17.01 -0.54 14.26
C GLY A 26 -16.10 -1.59 13.67
N PHE A 27 -15.83 -1.52 12.37
CA PHE A 27 -14.91 -2.44 11.69
C PHE A 27 -13.48 -2.34 12.24
N SER A 28 -12.95 -1.12 12.42
CA SER A 28 -11.60 -0.94 12.98
C SER A 28 -11.47 -1.47 14.41
N LEU A 29 -12.51 -1.31 15.23
CA LEU A 29 -12.55 -1.86 16.59
C LEU A 29 -12.59 -3.38 16.57
N THR A 30 -13.38 -4.00 15.68
CA THR A 30 -13.40 -5.47 15.55
C THR A 30 -12.04 -6.03 15.12
N LEU A 31 -11.36 -5.39 14.17
CA LEU A 31 -10.00 -5.77 13.78
C LEU A 31 -9.02 -5.60 14.94
N GLY A 32 -9.11 -4.49 15.68
CA GLY A 32 -8.31 -4.27 16.88
C GLY A 32 -8.50 -5.37 17.93
N VAL A 33 -9.75 -5.76 18.20
CA VAL A 33 -10.09 -6.84 19.14
C VAL A 33 -9.58 -8.20 18.66
N MET A 34 -9.68 -8.51 17.37
CA MET A 34 -9.12 -9.75 16.81
C MET A 34 -7.60 -9.83 16.97
N ILE A 35 -6.89 -8.71 16.87
CA ILE A 35 -5.44 -8.66 17.12
C ILE A 35 -5.13 -8.83 18.61
N ILE A 36 -5.91 -8.20 19.49
CA ILE A 36 -5.84 -8.30 20.96
C ILE A 36 -5.98 -9.74 21.46
N ALA A 37 -6.79 -10.58 20.78
CA ALA A 37 -6.99 -11.98 21.17
C ALA A 37 -5.68 -12.81 21.18
N SER A 38 -4.62 -12.31 20.52
CA SER A 38 -3.30 -12.95 20.53
C SER A 38 -2.35 -12.43 21.63
N ARG A 39 -2.45 -11.16 22.04
CA ARG A 39 -1.85 -10.55 23.25
C ARG A 39 -2.59 -9.25 23.62
N PRO A 40 -3.15 -9.11 24.84
CA PRO A 40 -4.15 -8.10 25.09
C PRO A 40 -3.52 -6.75 25.47
N SER A 41 -3.48 -5.83 24.51
CA SER A 41 -3.24 -4.43 24.83
C SER A 41 -4.36 -3.55 24.25
N TRP A 42 -5.33 -3.21 25.11
CA TRP A 42 -6.50 -2.38 24.77
C TRP A 42 -6.13 -1.05 24.10
N TRP A 43 -4.95 -0.50 24.42
CA TRP A 43 -4.43 0.71 23.79
C TRP A 43 -4.24 0.55 22.27
N PHE A 44 -3.99 -0.66 21.77
CA PHE A 44 -3.79 -0.92 20.34
C PHE A 44 -5.10 -0.81 19.56
N ALA A 45 -6.22 -1.32 20.10
CA ALA A 45 -7.53 -1.14 19.49
C ALA A 45 -7.95 0.34 19.49
N SER A 46 -7.70 1.07 20.58
CA SER A 46 -7.96 2.51 20.63
C SER A 46 -7.15 3.27 19.58
N LEU A 47 -5.87 2.91 19.40
CA LEU A 47 -5.00 3.49 18.39
C LEU A 47 -5.54 3.27 16.97
N PHE A 48 -6.02 2.06 16.65
CA PHE A 48 -6.64 1.79 15.34
C PHE A 48 -7.99 2.47 15.15
N GLY A 49 -8.80 2.61 16.19
CA GLY A 49 -10.05 3.38 16.12
C GLY A 49 -9.80 4.85 15.79
N ILE A 50 -8.79 5.46 16.45
CA ILE A 50 -8.36 6.82 16.16
C ILE A 50 -7.79 6.92 14.74
N LEU A 51 -6.95 5.96 14.34
CA LEU A 51 -6.42 5.87 12.99
C LEU A 51 -7.56 5.83 11.97
N ALA A 52 -8.55 4.96 12.15
CA ALA A 52 -9.69 4.85 11.25
C ALA A 52 -10.44 6.16 11.09
N LEU A 53 -10.68 6.89 12.18
CA LEU A 53 -11.28 8.24 12.11
C LEU A 53 -10.46 9.20 11.27
N ILE A 54 -9.14 9.26 11.48
CA ILE A 54 -8.24 10.14 10.73
C ILE A 54 -8.26 9.79 9.23
N LEU A 55 -8.13 8.50 8.91
CA LEU A 55 -8.17 8.00 7.52
C LEU A 55 -9.51 8.31 6.85
N PHE A 56 -10.59 8.23 7.64
CA PHE A 56 -11.93 8.49 7.19
C PHE A 56 -12.14 9.96 6.86
N MET A 57 -11.69 10.86 7.72
CA MET A 57 -11.78 12.31 7.53
C MET A 57 -10.86 12.80 6.39
N ASN A 58 -9.69 12.18 6.21
CA ASN A 58 -8.70 12.63 5.23
C ASN A 58 -8.03 11.45 4.52
N HIS A 59 -8.53 11.10 3.33
CA HIS A 59 -7.98 9.99 2.54
C HIS A 59 -6.56 10.26 2.03
N ASN A 60 -6.15 11.53 1.85
CA ASN A 60 -4.79 11.86 1.45
C ASN A 60 -3.79 11.46 2.55
N ILE A 61 -4.12 11.74 3.82
CA ILE A 61 -3.33 11.24 4.96
C ILE A 61 -3.28 9.72 4.96
N GLY A 62 -4.41 9.07 4.66
CA GLY A 62 -4.44 7.61 4.62
C GLY A 62 -3.60 6.98 3.53
N VAL A 63 -3.60 7.55 2.33
CA VAL A 63 -2.69 7.11 1.28
C VAL A 63 -1.24 7.35 1.70
N LEU A 64 -0.90 8.51 2.25
CA LEU A 64 0.46 8.78 2.74
C LEU A 64 0.90 7.77 3.81
N MET A 65 0.05 7.52 4.81
CA MET A 65 0.31 6.52 5.86
C MET A 65 0.47 5.12 5.27
N LEU A 66 -0.35 4.77 4.28
CA LEU A 66 -0.22 3.50 3.57
C LEU A 66 1.15 3.36 2.91
N PHE A 67 1.60 4.37 2.16
CA PHE A 67 2.93 4.37 1.53
C PHE A 67 4.03 4.24 2.57
N VAL A 68 4.02 5.08 3.61
CA VAL A 68 5.00 5.02 4.70
C VAL A 68 4.99 3.63 5.36
N SER A 69 3.80 3.06 5.58
CA SER A 69 3.66 1.75 6.21
C SER A 69 4.27 0.62 5.39
N ILE A 70 4.00 0.59 4.08
CA ILE A 70 4.50 -0.45 3.17
C ILE A 70 6.01 -0.40 3.06
N PHE A 71 6.61 0.79 3.04
CA PHE A 71 8.03 0.94 2.77
C PHE A 71 8.91 0.99 4.02
N LEU A 72 8.38 1.27 5.22
CA LEU A 72 9.23 1.47 6.40
C LEU A 72 8.90 0.56 7.57
N ILE A 73 7.67 0.08 7.73
CA ILE A 73 7.31 -0.63 8.96
C ILE A 73 7.99 -1.98 9.06
N ASP A 74 8.04 -2.74 7.98
CA ASP A 74 8.70 -4.04 7.99
C ASP A 74 10.20 -3.87 8.27
N TRP A 75 10.84 -2.87 7.68
CA TRP A 75 12.23 -2.53 7.98
C TRP A 75 12.45 -2.10 9.44
N ILE A 76 11.63 -1.20 9.99
CA ILE A 76 11.76 -0.76 11.39
C ILE A 76 11.48 -1.92 12.37
N SER A 77 10.51 -2.79 12.05
CA SER A 77 10.14 -3.91 12.92
C SER A 77 11.13 -5.06 12.84
N GLU A 78 11.54 -5.48 11.64
CA GLU A 78 12.36 -6.67 11.43
C GLU A 78 13.86 -6.40 11.48
N PHE A 79 14.31 -5.26 10.93
CA PHE A 79 15.73 -4.91 10.89
C PHE A 79 16.16 -4.13 12.14
N LEU A 80 15.43 -3.06 12.51
CA LEU A 80 15.79 -2.27 13.70
C LEU A 80 15.28 -2.88 15.01
N GLY A 81 14.29 -3.79 14.96
CA GLY A 81 13.70 -4.38 16.16
C GLY A 81 12.95 -3.38 17.06
N LEU A 82 12.65 -2.18 16.55
CA LEU A 82 12.07 -1.08 17.34
C LEU A 82 10.55 -1.18 17.47
N LEU A 83 9.90 -1.91 16.57
CA LEU A 83 8.45 -2.07 16.56
C LEU A 83 8.03 -3.52 16.82
N PRO A 84 7.00 -3.76 17.65
CA PRO A 84 6.38 -5.06 17.80
C PRO A 84 5.87 -5.60 16.46
N ARG A 85 5.97 -6.92 16.26
CA ARG A 85 5.54 -7.60 15.02
C ARG A 85 4.08 -7.33 14.63
N GLN A 86 3.22 -6.95 15.57
CA GLN A 86 1.83 -6.60 15.31
C GLN A 86 1.69 -5.36 14.39
N PHE A 87 2.70 -4.48 14.35
CA PHE A 87 2.67 -3.31 13.48
C PHE A 87 2.78 -3.65 11.99
N THR A 88 3.30 -4.83 11.63
CA THR A 88 3.36 -5.27 10.22
C THR A 88 1.97 -5.55 9.62
N TRP A 89 0.90 -5.48 10.42
CA TRP A 89 -0.49 -5.52 9.97
C TRP A 89 -1.08 -4.12 9.69
N LEU A 90 -0.34 -3.05 10.01
CA LEU A 90 -0.80 -1.68 9.81
C LEU A 90 -1.14 -1.38 8.33
N PRO A 91 -0.34 -1.78 7.33
CA PRO A 91 -0.69 -1.57 5.93
C PRO A 91 -2.04 -2.18 5.55
N GLU A 92 -2.32 -3.41 5.99
CA GLU A 92 -3.57 -4.12 5.71
C GLU A 92 -4.77 -3.46 6.38
N ILE A 93 -4.60 -2.96 7.60
CA ILE A 93 -5.66 -2.25 8.31
C ILE A 93 -5.99 -0.94 7.59
N ILE A 94 -4.97 -0.17 7.20
CA ILE A 94 -5.16 1.06 6.42
C ILE A 94 -5.84 0.74 5.08
N LEU A 95 -5.39 -0.30 4.37
CA LEU A 95 -6.02 -0.76 3.13
C LEU A 95 -7.48 -1.12 3.34
N ALA A 96 -7.80 -1.90 4.37
CA ALA A 96 -9.15 -2.35 4.64
C ALA A 96 -10.08 -1.16 4.94
N ILE A 97 -9.62 -0.18 5.73
CA ILE A 97 -10.40 1.02 6.06
C ILE A 97 -10.64 1.88 4.80
N LEU A 98 -9.59 2.14 4.01
CA LEU A 98 -9.72 2.92 2.77
C LEU A 98 -10.58 2.21 1.74
N PHE A 99 -10.45 0.89 1.62
CA PHE A 99 -11.26 0.08 0.70
C PHE A 99 -12.74 0.06 1.12
N ALA A 100 -13.03 -0.13 2.42
CA ALA A 100 -14.39 -0.05 2.95
C ALA A 100 -15.03 1.32 2.69
N LYS A 101 -14.26 2.41 2.90
CA LYS A 101 -14.69 3.77 2.55
C LYS A 101 -15.07 3.88 1.07
N ILE A 102 -14.25 3.36 0.16
CA ILE A 102 -14.54 3.38 -1.28
C ILE A 102 -15.79 2.57 -1.61
N ILE A 103 -15.89 1.33 -1.12
CA ILE A 103 -17.07 0.48 -1.35
C ILE A 103 -18.33 1.23 -0.96
N PHE A 104 -18.36 1.82 0.23
CA PHE A 104 -19.53 2.56 0.68
C PHE A 104 -19.85 3.76 -0.20
N LEU A 105 -18.84 4.59 -0.50
CA LEU A 105 -19.02 5.77 -1.35
C LEU A 105 -19.53 5.37 -2.74
N LYS A 106 -19.16 4.19 -3.23
CA LYS A 106 -19.57 3.66 -4.53
C LYS A 106 -20.93 2.98 -4.49
N ILE A 107 -21.31 2.31 -3.41
CA ILE A 107 -22.68 1.79 -3.21
C ILE A 107 -23.67 2.95 -3.23
N VAL A 108 -23.35 4.06 -2.56
CA VAL A 108 -24.21 5.25 -2.53
C VAL A 108 -24.29 5.93 -3.90
N ASN A 109 -23.16 6.05 -4.61
CA ASN A 109 -23.09 6.82 -5.87
C ASN A 109 -23.21 5.98 -7.16
N LYS A 110 -23.33 4.64 -7.05
CA LYS A 110 -23.48 3.65 -8.14
C LYS A 110 -22.45 3.66 -9.29
N ASN A 111 -21.31 4.33 -9.14
CA ASN A 111 -20.32 4.50 -10.22
C ASN A 111 -18.93 3.97 -9.84
N ILE A 112 -18.69 2.67 -10.00
CA ILE A 112 -17.34 2.07 -9.85
C ILE A 112 -16.56 2.31 -11.14
N LEU A 113 -15.36 2.90 -11.02
CA LEU A 113 -14.46 3.00 -12.16
C LEU A 113 -13.72 1.67 -12.26
N GLY A 114 -14.05 0.89 -13.29
CA GLY A 114 -13.25 -0.26 -13.70
C GLY A 114 -12.02 0.20 -14.49
N SER A 115 -11.03 -0.68 -14.58
CA SER A 115 -9.84 -0.51 -15.41
C SER A 115 -9.80 -1.56 -16.52
N SER A 116 -9.12 -1.26 -17.62
CA SER A 116 -8.88 -2.23 -18.69
C SER A 116 -8.11 -3.46 -18.21
N ILE A 117 -7.38 -3.35 -17.09
CA ILE A 117 -6.62 -4.45 -16.50
C ILE A 117 -7.47 -5.39 -15.65
N ASP A 118 -8.74 -5.07 -15.36
CA ASP A 118 -9.58 -5.83 -14.43
C ASP A 118 -9.71 -7.31 -14.86
N LYS A 119 -9.87 -7.55 -16.17
CA LYS A 119 -9.96 -8.91 -16.73
C LYS A 119 -8.68 -9.71 -16.53
N LEU A 120 -7.52 -9.07 -16.71
CA LEU A 120 -6.22 -9.69 -16.50
C LEU A 120 -6.01 -10.01 -15.02
N MET A 121 -6.37 -9.09 -14.13
CA MET A 121 -6.31 -9.31 -12.69
C MET A 121 -7.21 -10.47 -12.27
N LEU A 122 -8.44 -10.54 -12.78
CA LEU A 122 -9.36 -11.64 -12.50
C LEU A 122 -8.79 -12.98 -12.98
N LEU A 123 -8.22 -13.02 -14.19
CA LEU A 123 -7.56 -14.22 -14.72
C LEU A 123 -6.43 -14.68 -13.80
N LEU A 124 -5.57 -13.76 -13.34
CA LEU A 124 -4.47 -14.06 -12.43
C LEU A 124 -4.99 -14.58 -11.08
N ILE A 125 -6.01 -13.96 -10.50
CA ILE A 125 -6.65 -14.40 -9.26
C ILE A 125 -7.23 -15.82 -9.42
N CYS A 126 -7.97 -16.07 -10.50
CA CYS A 126 -8.50 -17.39 -10.78
C CYS A 126 -7.39 -18.44 -10.94
N SER A 127 -6.31 -18.09 -11.66
CA SER A 127 -5.17 -19.00 -11.84
C SER A 127 -4.47 -19.33 -10.50
N ALA A 128 -4.34 -18.35 -9.60
CA ALA A 128 -3.79 -18.53 -8.27
C ALA A 128 -4.66 -19.44 -7.41
N ILE A 129 -5.99 -19.26 -7.44
CA ILE A 129 -6.94 -20.12 -6.72
C ILE A 129 -6.91 -21.55 -7.27
N ILE A 130 -6.95 -21.72 -8.59
CA ILE A 130 -6.85 -23.04 -9.24
C ILE A 130 -5.54 -23.71 -8.85
N GLY A 131 -4.42 -22.99 -8.89
CA GLY A 131 -3.12 -23.49 -8.46
C GLY A 131 -3.13 -23.96 -7.00
N ALA A 132 -3.72 -23.19 -6.08
CA ALA A 132 -3.83 -23.59 -4.68
C ALA A 132 -4.70 -24.84 -4.49
N VAL A 133 -5.80 -24.97 -5.24
CA VAL A 133 -6.70 -26.13 -5.19
C VAL A 133 -6.04 -27.38 -5.77
N VAL A 134 -5.40 -27.28 -6.94
CA VAL A 134 -4.71 -28.40 -7.60
C VAL A 134 -3.59 -28.97 -6.74
N ASN A 135 -2.89 -28.11 -5.98
CA ASN A 135 -1.83 -28.52 -5.06
C ASN A 135 -2.35 -28.92 -3.66
N ALA A 136 -3.68 -29.00 -3.46
CA ALA A 136 -4.31 -29.30 -2.17
C ALA A 136 -3.74 -28.46 -1.01
N MET A 137 -3.41 -27.19 -1.29
CA MET A 137 -2.74 -26.34 -0.33
C MET A 137 -3.68 -25.99 0.82
N ASN A 138 -3.17 -26.01 2.06
CA ASN A 138 -3.98 -25.64 3.22
C ASN A 138 -4.60 -24.24 3.02
N PRO A 139 -5.92 -24.05 3.22
CA PRO A 139 -6.58 -22.77 2.95
C PRO A 139 -5.98 -21.59 3.73
N ILE A 140 -5.51 -21.80 4.95
CA ILE A 140 -4.88 -20.76 5.77
C ILE A 140 -3.55 -20.35 5.14
N VAL A 141 -2.75 -21.32 4.71
CA VAL A 141 -1.48 -21.07 4.02
C VAL A 141 -1.71 -20.34 2.70
N ALA A 142 -2.77 -20.70 1.96
CA ALA A 142 -3.16 -20.01 0.73
C ALA A 142 -3.55 -18.56 0.97
N ILE A 143 -4.40 -18.30 1.96
CA ILE A 143 -4.81 -16.93 2.32
C ILE A 143 -3.59 -16.10 2.75
N LEU A 144 -2.69 -16.68 3.55
CA LEU A 144 -1.46 -15.99 3.97
C LEU A 144 -0.52 -15.70 2.80
N GLY A 145 -0.39 -16.63 1.86
CA GLY A 145 0.38 -16.40 0.63
C GLY A 145 -0.25 -15.31 -0.24
N PHE A 146 -1.57 -15.37 -0.43
CA PHE A 146 -2.30 -14.40 -1.24
C PHE A 146 -2.34 -13.00 -0.63
N ARG A 147 -2.29 -12.87 0.70
CA ARG A 147 -2.22 -11.57 1.41
C ARG A 147 -1.18 -10.65 0.77
N ASN A 148 0.01 -11.17 0.49
CA ASN A 148 1.12 -10.40 -0.06
C ASN A 148 0.84 -9.86 -1.47
N PHE A 149 0.02 -10.52 -2.27
CA PHE A 149 -0.32 -10.08 -3.62
C PHE A 149 -1.59 -9.21 -3.64
N PHE A 150 -2.62 -9.61 -2.90
CA PHE A 150 -3.89 -8.89 -2.86
C PHE A 150 -3.76 -7.47 -2.29
N LYS A 151 -2.81 -7.22 -1.39
CA LYS A 151 -2.59 -5.87 -0.85
C LYS A 151 -2.31 -4.84 -1.96
N TYR A 152 -1.51 -5.20 -2.97
CA TYR A 152 -1.19 -4.31 -4.09
C TYR A 152 -2.36 -4.15 -5.05
N ILE A 153 -3.16 -5.21 -5.26
CA ILE A 153 -4.39 -5.16 -6.05
C ILE A 153 -5.40 -4.20 -5.41
N ILE A 154 -5.65 -4.34 -4.11
CA ILE A 154 -6.56 -3.47 -3.36
C ILE A 154 -6.05 -2.04 -3.37
N MET A 155 -4.74 -1.83 -3.17
CA MET A 155 -4.12 -0.51 -3.27
C MET A 155 -4.34 0.15 -4.63
N PHE A 156 -4.18 -0.59 -5.73
CA PHE A 156 -4.44 -0.08 -7.08
C PHE A 156 -5.88 0.44 -7.21
N TYR A 157 -6.87 -0.36 -6.82
CA TYR A 157 -8.27 0.07 -6.88
C TYR A 157 -8.58 1.23 -5.93
N ILE A 158 -7.89 1.28 -4.78
CA ILE A 158 -7.98 2.41 -3.86
C ILE A 158 -7.53 3.70 -4.54
N LEU A 159 -6.35 3.70 -5.14
CA LEU A 159 -5.79 4.87 -5.82
C LEU A 159 -6.62 5.27 -7.05
N LEU A 160 -7.16 4.30 -7.78
CA LEU A 160 -8.00 4.54 -8.96
C LEU A 160 -9.35 5.19 -8.60
N ASN A 161 -9.95 4.77 -7.48
CA ASN A 161 -11.30 5.20 -7.10
C ASN A 161 -11.30 6.33 -6.06
N LEU A 162 -10.17 6.62 -5.41
CA LEU A 162 -9.99 7.83 -4.64
C LEU A 162 -9.75 9.02 -5.57
N ASN A 163 -10.50 10.09 -5.34
CA ASN A 163 -10.27 11.35 -6.04
C ASN A 163 -9.10 12.07 -5.38
N LEU A 164 -7.87 11.70 -5.77
CA LEU A 164 -6.64 12.33 -5.27
C LEU A 164 -6.37 13.62 -6.02
N ASP A 165 -6.04 14.67 -5.27
CA ASP A 165 -5.64 15.95 -5.86
C ASP A 165 -4.35 15.79 -6.65
N GLU A 166 -4.26 16.43 -7.82
CA GLU A 166 -3.07 16.36 -8.68
C GLU A 166 -1.78 16.77 -7.93
N ILE A 167 -1.88 17.80 -7.07
CA ILE A 167 -0.77 18.26 -6.23
C ILE A 167 -0.32 17.15 -5.27
N PHE A 168 -1.28 16.44 -4.66
CA PHE A 168 -0.98 15.34 -3.75
C PHE A 168 -0.36 14.17 -4.52
N PHE A 169 -0.90 13.81 -5.68
CA PHE A 169 -0.35 12.77 -6.54
C PHE A 169 1.10 13.04 -6.96
N LYS A 170 1.42 14.28 -7.36
CA LYS A 170 2.81 14.70 -7.66
C LYS A 170 3.72 14.56 -6.44
N LYS A 171 3.24 14.91 -5.25
CA LYS A 171 3.99 14.69 -3.99
C LYS A 171 4.23 13.20 -3.73
N MET A 172 3.26 12.33 -4.01
CA MET A 172 3.40 10.88 -3.82
C MET A 172 4.43 10.29 -4.79
N ILE A 173 4.44 10.70 -6.05
CA ILE A 173 5.49 10.27 -6.99
C ILE A 173 6.87 10.75 -6.53
N LYS A 174 6.98 12.00 -6.07
CA LYS A 174 8.25 12.51 -5.52
C LYS A 174 8.70 11.71 -4.30
N LEU A 175 7.78 11.37 -3.40
CA LEU A 175 8.06 10.52 -2.25
C LEU A 175 8.58 9.14 -2.70
N LEU A 176 7.94 8.51 -3.68
CA LEU A 176 8.37 7.23 -4.23
C LEU A 176 9.81 7.28 -4.79
N ILE A 177 10.16 8.35 -5.52
CA ILE A 177 11.52 8.55 -6.01
C ILE A 177 12.51 8.70 -4.84
N ILE A 178 12.16 9.45 -3.80
CA ILE A 178 13.00 9.61 -2.60
C ILE A 178 13.20 8.25 -1.92
N VAL A 179 12.14 7.46 -1.75
CA VAL A 179 12.22 6.12 -1.14
C VAL A 179 13.08 5.18 -1.99
N ALA A 180 12.99 5.25 -3.32
CA ALA A 180 13.84 4.49 -4.24
C ALA A 180 15.31 4.85 -4.11
N LEU A 181 15.62 6.15 -4.03
CA LEU A 181 16.99 6.62 -3.81
C LEU A 181 17.51 6.24 -2.41
N LEU A 182 16.63 6.21 -1.41
CA LEU A 182 16.97 5.76 -0.05
C LEU A 182 17.29 4.26 0.01
N GLN A 183 16.79 3.44 -0.93
CA GLN A 183 17.17 2.03 -1.00
C GLN A 183 18.68 1.87 -1.15
N ILE A 184 19.34 2.74 -1.93
CA ILE A 184 20.78 2.62 -2.24
C ILE A 184 21.66 2.59 -0.99
N PRO A 185 21.66 3.61 -0.10
CA PRO A 185 22.49 3.56 1.10
C PRO A 185 22.08 2.42 2.04
N ILE A 186 20.79 2.04 2.06
CA ILE A 186 20.29 0.98 2.95
C ILE A 186 20.77 -0.39 2.46
N THR A 187 20.67 -0.69 1.17
CA THR A 187 21.17 -1.95 0.61
C THR A 187 22.67 -2.06 0.67
N ILE A 188 23.42 -0.94 0.52
CA ILE A 188 24.88 -0.95 0.75
C ILE A 188 25.19 -1.31 2.20
N ALA A 189 24.47 -0.73 3.16
CA ALA A 189 24.66 -1.05 4.58
C ALA A 189 24.28 -2.50 4.90
N GLU A 190 23.16 -3.00 4.38
CA GLU A 190 22.75 -4.40 4.54
C GLU A 190 23.77 -5.37 3.91
N TRP A 191 24.27 -5.05 2.72
CA TRP A 191 25.31 -5.84 2.05
C TRP A 191 26.59 -5.92 2.87
N GLN A 192 27.02 -4.82 3.50
CA GLN A 192 28.20 -4.82 4.38
C GLN A 192 28.02 -5.68 5.63
N ILE A 193 26.78 -5.80 6.14
CA ILE A 193 26.48 -6.55 7.37
C ILE A 193 26.23 -8.04 7.06
N TYR A 194 25.46 -8.34 6.02
CA TYR A 194 24.95 -9.69 5.73
C TYR A 194 25.62 -10.37 4.52
N GLY A 195 26.43 -9.64 3.75
CA GLY A 195 27.05 -10.15 2.53
C GLY A 195 26.12 -10.13 1.33
N ILE A 196 26.38 -11.00 0.35
CA ILE A 196 25.66 -11.08 -0.93
C ILE A 196 24.44 -12.02 -0.81
N GLY A 197 23.37 -11.71 -1.54
CA GLY A 197 22.24 -12.62 -1.77
C GLY A 197 20.93 -12.12 -1.19
N ASP A 198 19.97 -13.02 -0.95
CA ASP A 198 18.57 -12.70 -0.61
C ASP A 198 18.35 -11.98 0.74
N ASN A 199 19.43 -11.70 1.48
CA ASN A 199 19.40 -10.95 2.72
C ASN A 199 19.47 -9.43 2.51
N VAL A 200 19.85 -8.96 1.31
CA VAL A 200 19.89 -7.53 0.96
C VAL A 200 18.56 -7.14 0.34
N VAL A 201 17.68 -6.53 1.13
CA VAL A 201 16.26 -6.34 0.79
C VAL A 201 15.81 -4.88 0.82
N GLY A 202 16.67 -4.00 1.32
CA GLY A 202 16.36 -2.60 1.52
C GLY A 202 15.24 -2.41 2.55
N THR A 203 14.44 -1.38 2.36
CA THR A 203 13.37 -1.07 3.32
C THR A 203 12.12 -1.94 3.16
N LEU A 204 12.11 -2.86 2.18
CA LEU A 204 10.92 -3.64 1.83
C LEU A 204 10.72 -4.90 2.70
N GLY A 205 11.66 -5.21 3.60
CA GLY A 205 11.57 -6.33 4.54
C GLY A 205 12.14 -7.65 3.99
N ARG A 206 12.15 -8.72 4.79
CA ARG A 206 12.85 -9.96 4.38
C ARG A 206 12.20 -10.66 3.18
N ASN A 207 13.03 -11.29 2.33
CA ASN A 207 12.63 -12.06 1.15
C ASN A 207 11.89 -11.23 0.07
N THR A 208 12.16 -9.93 -0.02
CA THR A 208 11.51 -9.04 -1.00
C THR A 208 12.44 -8.54 -2.09
N THR A 209 13.56 -9.22 -2.36
CA THR A 209 14.53 -8.85 -3.42
C THR A 209 13.85 -8.67 -4.78
N GLY A 210 12.98 -9.60 -5.16
CA GLY A 210 12.17 -9.48 -6.39
C GLY A 210 11.21 -8.29 -6.39
N VAL A 211 10.59 -7.97 -5.25
CA VAL A 211 9.70 -6.81 -5.12
C VAL A 211 10.49 -5.50 -5.24
N MET A 212 11.69 -5.47 -4.66
CA MET A 212 12.61 -4.34 -4.77
C MET A 212 13.02 -4.09 -6.23
N ALA A 213 13.39 -5.15 -6.96
CA ALA A 213 13.75 -5.03 -8.37
C ALA A 213 12.59 -4.47 -9.21
N ILE A 214 11.37 -4.98 -9.00
CA ILE A 214 10.16 -4.48 -9.68
C ILE A 214 9.92 -3.00 -9.34
N PHE A 215 10.03 -2.64 -8.06
CA PHE A 215 9.86 -1.27 -7.59
C PHE A 215 10.88 -0.32 -8.25
N LEU A 216 12.16 -0.68 -8.29
CA LEU A 216 13.21 0.15 -8.88
C LEU A 216 13.06 0.26 -10.40
N ALA A 217 12.69 -0.82 -11.09
CA ALA A 217 12.39 -0.80 -12.52
C ALA A 217 11.20 0.14 -12.85
N PHE A 218 10.17 0.14 -12.00
CA PHE A 218 9.03 1.03 -12.12
C PHE A 218 9.44 2.51 -11.94
N ILE A 219 10.30 2.80 -10.97
CA ILE A 219 10.82 4.17 -10.76
C ILE A 219 11.72 4.60 -11.92
N ALA A 220 12.58 3.72 -12.43
CA ALA A 220 13.37 3.98 -13.62
C ALA A 220 12.48 4.32 -14.83
N SER A 221 11.38 3.59 -15.01
CA SER A 221 10.40 3.88 -16.07
C SER A 221 9.77 5.27 -15.92
N PHE A 222 9.43 5.69 -14.69
CA PHE A 222 8.97 7.05 -14.44
C PHE A 222 10.02 8.12 -14.73
N LEU A 223 11.28 7.88 -14.35
CA LEU A 223 12.39 8.80 -14.61
C LEU A 223 12.64 8.95 -16.11
N ILE A 224 12.55 7.88 -16.89
CA ILE A 224 12.59 7.93 -18.36
C ILE A 224 11.42 8.78 -18.88
N GLY A 225 10.21 8.56 -18.38
CA GLY A 225 9.04 9.38 -18.74
C GLY A 225 9.25 10.87 -18.44
N PHE A 226 9.82 11.22 -17.28
CA PHE A 226 10.14 12.61 -16.92
C PHE A 226 11.27 13.19 -17.77
N TYR A 227 12.27 12.40 -18.15
CA TYR A 227 13.29 12.80 -19.11
C TYR A 227 12.66 13.12 -20.46
N MET A 228 11.86 12.21 -21.02
CA MET A 228 11.19 12.40 -22.31
C MET A 228 10.29 13.64 -22.32
N HIS A 229 9.65 13.95 -21.19
CA HIS A 229 8.78 15.12 -21.08
C HIS A 229 9.55 16.44 -20.88
N SER A 230 10.65 16.44 -20.12
CA SER A 230 11.32 17.68 -19.68
C SER A 230 12.68 17.95 -20.34
N GLY A 231 13.29 16.94 -20.97
CA GLY A 231 14.65 16.99 -21.53
C GLY A 231 15.78 17.02 -20.50
N LYS A 232 15.49 16.97 -19.18
CA LYS A 232 16.52 17.12 -18.14
C LYS A 232 17.31 15.82 -17.94
N ILE A 233 18.60 15.84 -18.32
CA ILE A 233 19.53 14.70 -18.20
C ILE A 233 19.64 14.14 -16.77
N LEU A 234 19.39 14.99 -15.76
CA LEU A 234 19.41 14.60 -14.35
C LEU A 234 18.53 13.36 -14.06
N TYR A 235 17.39 13.23 -14.75
CA TYR A 235 16.51 12.07 -14.57
C TYR A 235 17.15 10.77 -15.07
N LEU A 236 17.95 10.81 -16.15
CA LEU A 236 18.70 9.64 -16.62
C LEU A 236 19.85 9.31 -15.68
N LEU A 237 20.57 10.32 -15.17
CA LEU A 237 21.65 10.11 -14.20
C LEU A 237 21.15 9.47 -12.90
N MET A 238 19.91 9.79 -12.49
CA MET A 238 19.28 9.17 -11.32
C MET A 238 18.97 7.68 -11.50
N ILE A 239 18.89 7.16 -12.73
CA ILE A 239 18.61 5.74 -12.98
C ILE A 239 19.84 4.87 -12.69
N VAL A 240 21.04 5.35 -13.02
CA VAL A 240 22.30 4.61 -12.84
C VAL A 240 22.46 4.04 -11.42
N PRO A 241 22.31 4.82 -10.34
CA PRO A 241 22.48 4.28 -9.00
C PRO A 241 21.32 3.35 -8.56
N LEU A 242 20.16 3.37 -9.22
CA LEU A 242 19.05 2.43 -8.92
C LEU A 242 19.38 0.98 -9.33
N PHE A 243 20.44 0.75 -10.10
CA PHE A 243 20.92 -0.60 -10.39
C PHE A 243 21.74 -1.20 -9.24
N ILE A 244 22.26 -0.38 -8.32
CA ILE A 244 23.07 -0.87 -7.20
C ILE A 244 22.27 -1.87 -6.35
N PRO A 245 21.05 -1.55 -5.85
CA PRO A 245 20.26 -2.51 -5.07
C PRO A 245 19.81 -3.74 -5.87
N ILE A 246 19.83 -3.69 -7.21
CA ILE A 246 19.40 -4.83 -8.06
C ILE A 246 20.55 -5.84 -8.21
N VAL A 247 21.79 -5.38 -8.14
CA VAL A 247 22.99 -6.20 -8.36
C VAL A 247 23.59 -6.74 -7.05
N LEU A 248 23.44 -6.00 -5.94
CA LEU A 248 23.88 -6.43 -4.60
C LEU A 248 22.96 -7.51 -4.03
#